data_AF-R9JFR1-F1
#
_entry.id   AF-R9JFR1-F1
#
_cell.length_a   1.000
_cell.length_b   1.000
_cell.length_c   1.000
_cell.angle_alpha   90.00
_cell.angle_beta   90.00
_cell.angle_gamma   90.00
#
_symmetry.space_group_name_H-M   'P 1'
#
loop_
_entity.id
_entity.type
_entity.pdbx_description
1 polymer ?
#
loop_
_entity_poly.entity_id
_entity_poly.type
_entity_poly.pdbx_seq_one_letter_code
_entity_poly.pdbx_strand_id
1 'polypeptide(L)' 'MLVNLINVAYCAMKILPYQDEAFSKYRAESVQEFRFALSGQIREQVFYTTFVENIETRIKSNTIINALKQLIQQQGYHL' A
#
# COMPACT_ATOMS: atom_id res chain seq x y z
N MET A 1 25.58 5.86 -8.90
CA MET A 1 25.95 5.96 -7.47
C MET A 1 24.89 5.27 -6.62
N LEU A 2 24.90 3.93 -6.62
CA LEU A 2 23.87 3.08 -5.99
C LEU A 2 23.81 3.22 -4.46
N VAL A 3 24.98 3.43 -3.85
CA VAL A 3 25.12 3.66 -2.39
C VAL A 3 24.27 4.84 -1.92
N ASN A 4 24.23 5.92 -2.70
CA ASN A 4 23.47 7.12 -2.32
C ASN A 4 21.96 6.90 -2.37
N LEU A 5 21.46 6.12 -3.34
CA LEU A 5 20.03 5.83 -3.44
C LEU A 5 19.57 4.94 -2.27
N ILE A 6 20.35 3.92 -1.92
CA ILE A 6 20.05 3.04 -0.79
C ILE A 6 20.00 3.84 0.52
N ASN A 7 20.96 4.75 0.72
CA ASN A 7 21.00 5.60 1.91
C ASN A 7 19.81 6.56 1.97
N VAL A 8 19.43 7.19 0.85
CA VAL A 8 18.26 8.06 0.78
C VAL A 8 16.98 7.28 1.07
N ALA A 9 16.81 6.09 0.47
CA ALA A 9 15.65 5.23 0.72
C ALA A 9 15.56 4.80 2.19
N TYR A 10 16.69 4.44 2.81
CA TYR A 10 16.76 4.09 4.22
C TYR A 10 16.38 5.26 5.13
N CYS A 11 16.90 6.47 4.86
CA CYS A 11 16.54 7.68 5.60
C CYS A 11 15.05 8.00 5.46
N ALA A 12 14.49 7.90 4.25
CA ALA A 12 13.07 8.10 4.01
C ALA A 12 12.21 7.12 4.82
N MET A 13 12.58 5.83 4.85
CA MET A 13 11.87 4.83 5.66
C MET A 13 11.93 5.13 7.17
N LYS A 14 13.04 5.69 7.67
CA LYS A 14 13.12 6.11 9.08
C LYS A 14 12.23 7.30 9.42
N ILE A 15 12.14 8.27 8.51
CA ILE A 15 11.43 9.52 8.76
C ILE A 15 9.92 9.35 8.58
N LEU A 16 9.48 8.49 7.66
CA LEU A 16 8.08 8.33 7.30
C LEU A 16 7.12 8.06 8.49
N PRO A 17 7.43 7.19 9.48
CA PRO A 17 6.60 6.98 10.68
C PRO A 17 6.37 8.23 11.55
N TYR A 18 7.18 9.27 11.38
CA TYR A 18 7.05 10.54 12.10
C TYR A 18 6.27 11.58 11.30
N GLN A 19 6.14 11.42 9.98
CA GLN A 19 5.45 12.35 9.09
C GLN A 19 3.97 12.01 8.91
N ASP A 20 3.62 10.73 9.04
CA ASP A 20 2.26 10.24 8.84
C ASP A 20 1.79 9.46 10.08
N GLU A 21 0.65 9.89 10.63
CA GLU A 21 0.06 9.30 11.81
C GLU A 21 -0.38 7.84 11.58
N ALA A 22 -0.72 7.48 10.34
CA ALA A 22 -1.03 6.09 9.96
C ALA A 22 0.14 5.14 10.22
N PHE A 23 1.37 5.66 10.20
CA PHE A 23 2.59 4.90 10.46
C PHE A 23 3.19 5.13 11.85
N SER A 24 2.53 5.91 12.72
CA SER A 24 3.02 6.26 14.06
C SER A 24 3.40 5.05 14.92
N LYS A 25 2.69 3.92 14.77
CA LYS A 25 2.99 2.66 15.45
C LYS A 25 4.36 2.07 15.11
N TYR A 26 4.98 2.48 14.00
CA TYR A 26 6.28 1.98 13.54
C TYR A 26 7.46 2.85 14.01
N ARG A 27 7.25 3.91 14.81
CA ARG A 27 8.32 4.81 15.27
C ARG A 27 9.39 4.11 16.13
N ALA A 28 8.99 3.07 16.87
CA ALA A 28 9.87 2.26 17.72
C ALA A 28 10.38 0.98 17.05
N GLU A 29 9.87 0.66 15.86
CA GLU A 29 10.17 -0.58 15.14
C GLU A 29 11.45 -0.43 14.30
N SER A 30 12.04 -1.55 13.90
CA SER A 30 13.15 -1.52 12.97
C SER A 30 12.71 -1.06 11.57
N VAL A 31 13.64 -0.47 10.81
CA VAL A 31 13.39 -0.10 9.40
C VAL A 31 13.01 -1.32 8.55
N GLN A 32 13.57 -2.49 8.88
CA GLN A 32 13.29 -3.74 8.20
C GLN A 32 11.85 -4.22 8.43
N GLU A 33 11.37 -4.15 9.68
CA GLU A 33 9.98 -4.48 10.03
C GLU A 33 9.00 -3.51 9.39
N PHE A 34 9.29 -2.20 9.46
CA PHE A 34 8.47 -1.20 8.80
C PHE A 34 8.40 -1.42 7.30
N ARG A 35 9.55 -1.67 6.65
CA ARG A 35 9.60 -1.98 5.22
C ARG A 35 8.79 -3.22 4.88
N PHE A 36 8.87 -4.28 5.69
CA PHE A 36 8.09 -5.50 5.47
C PHE A 36 6.59 -5.23 5.54
N ALA A 37 6.13 -4.53 6.58
CA ALA A 37 4.72 -4.17 6.75
C ALA A 37 4.21 -3.27 5.61
N LEU A 38 4.96 -2.22 5.28
CA LEU A 38 4.65 -1.32 4.17
C LEU A 38 4.57 -2.07 2.83
N SER A 39 5.53 -2.98 2.59
CA SER A 39 5.50 -3.81 1.38
C SER A 39 4.30 -4.73 1.31
N GLY A 40 3.81 -5.21 2.46
CA GLY A 40 2.55 -5.96 2.56
C GLY A 40 1.36 -5.11 2.10
N GLN A 41 1.22 -3.91 2.66
CA GLN A 41 0.14 -2.98 2.31
C GLN A 41 0.17 -2.58 0.83
N ILE A 42 1.36 -2.31 0.27
CA ILE A 42 1.50 -2.00 -1.16
C ILE A 42 1.08 -3.18 -2.03
N ARG A 43 1.48 -4.41 -1.70
CA ARG A 43 1.09 -5.61 -2.47
C ARG A 43 -0.41 -5.82 -2.45
N GLU A 44 -1.05 -5.59 -1.30
CA GLU A 44 -2.50 -5.68 -1.16
C GLU A 44 -3.22 -4.63 -2.02
N GLN A 45 -2.79 -3.38 -1.99
CA GLN A 45 -3.34 -2.33 -2.85
C GLN A 45 -3.17 -2.66 -4.35
N VAL A 46 -1.97 -3.06 -4.77
CA VAL A 46 -1.70 -3.45 -6.16
C VAL A 46 -2.60 -4.61 -6.60
N PHE A 47 -2.82 -5.60 -5.73
CA PHE A 47 -3.73 -6.71 -6.01
C PHE A 47 -5.16 -6.20 -6.26
N TYR A 48 -5.71 -5.38 -5.36
CA TYR A 48 -7.07 -4.88 -5.49
C TYR A 48 -7.25 -3.99 -6.72
N THR A 49 -6.33 -3.06 -6.99
CA THR A 49 -6.38 -2.21 -8.19
C THR A 49 -6.33 -3.05 -9.46
N THR A 50 -5.40 -4.01 -9.53
CA THR A 50 -5.27 -4.91 -10.69
C THR A 50 -6.52 -5.77 -10.85
N PHE A 51 -7.11 -6.23 -9.74
CA PHE A 51 -8.30 -7.05 -9.78
C PHE A 51 -9.50 -6.25 -10.31
N VAL A 52 -9.73 -5.05 -9.80
CA VAL A 52 -10.80 -4.16 -10.29
C VAL A 52 -10.62 -3.85 -11.77
N GLU A 53 -9.41 -3.52 -12.21
CA GLU A 53 -9.10 -3.27 -13.62
C GLU A 53 -9.40 -4.49 -14.50
N ASN A 54 -9.05 -5.70 -14.05
CA ASN A 54 -9.38 -6.94 -14.78
C ASN A 54 -10.88 -7.18 -14.86
N ILE A 55 -11.65 -6.92 -13.79
CA ILE A 55 -13.12 -7.02 -13.85
C ILE A 55 -13.67 -5.99 -14.84
N GLU A 56 -13.22 -4.74 -14.77
CA GLU A 56 -13.69 -3.64 -15.64
C GLU A 56 -13.42 -3.90 -17.11
N THR A 57 -12.22 -4.39 -17.44
CA THR A 57 -11.78 -4.52 -18.84
C THR A 57 -12.18 -5.86 -19.47
N ARG A 58 -12.06 -6.97 -18.73
CA ARG A 58 -12.23 -8.34 -19.28
C ARG A 58 -13.63 -8.90 -19.04
N ILE A 59 -14.15 -8.77 -17.83
CA ILE A 59 -15.41 -9.40 -17.42
C ILE A 59 -16.60 -8.47 -17.67
N LYS A 60 -16.41 -7.15 -17.49
CA LYS A 60 -17.43 -6.10 -17.69
C LYS A 60 -18.67 -6.28 -16.81
N SER A 61 -18.51 -6.82 -15.60
CA SER A 61 -19.60 -7.02 -14.65
C SER A 61 -19.69 -5.88 -13.64
N ASN A 62 -20.65 -4.98 -13.86
CA ASN A 62 -20.90 -3.84 -12.97
C ASN A 62 -21.30 -4.26 -11.55
N THR A 63 -21.99 -5.39 -11.39
CA THR A 63 -22.37 -5.91 -10.08
C THR A 63 -21.14 -6.31 -9.26
N ILE A 64 -20.16 -6.97 -9.89
CA ILE A 64 -18.92 -7.37 -9.23
C ILE A 64 -18.07 -6.14 -8.89
N ILE A 65 -17.99 -5.16 -9.81
CA ILE A 65 -17.26 -3.90 -9.57
C ILE A 65 -17.84 -3.15 -8.37
N ASN A 66 -19.17 -3.04 -8.30
CA ASN A 66 -19.83 -2.34 -7.19
C ASN A 66 -19.63 -3.05 -5.85
N ALA A 67 -19.72 -4.39 -5.83
CA ALA A 67 -19.44 -5.17 -4.63
C ALA A 67 -17.97 -5.02 -4.17
N LEU A 68 -17.03 -4.98 -5.13
CA LEU A 68 -15.61 -4.76 -4.82
C LEU A 68 -15.33 -3.35 -4.31
N LYS A 69 -15.90 -2.31 -4.94
CA LYS A 69 -15.76 -0.93 -4.46
C LYS A 69 -16.25 -0.77 -3.03
N GLN A 70 -17.37 -1.42 -2.67
CA GLN A 70 -17.87 -1.43 -1.29
C GLN A 70 -16.92 -2.15 -0.32
N LEU A 71 -16.41 -3.32 -0.70
CA LEU A 71 -15.48 -4.09 0.13
C LEU A 71 -14.16 -3.34 0.38
N ILE A 72 -13.65 -2.65 -0.64
CA ILE A 72 -12.38 -1.93 -0.56
C ILE A 72 -12.52 -0.64 0.26
N GLN A 73 -13.66 0.06 0.14
CA GLN A 73 -14.00 1.18 1.05
C GLN A 73 -14.09 0.74 2.51
N GLN A 74 -14.66 -0.43 2.79
CA GLN A 74 -14.73 -0.97 4.15
C GLN A 74 -13.34 -1.28 4.73
N GLN A 75 -12.37 -1.63 3.89
CA GLN A 75 -10.98 -1.87 4.28
C GLN A 75 -10.16 -0.59 4.44
N GLY A 76 -10.73 0.59 4.18
CA GLY A 76 -10.06 1.88 4.33
C GLY A 76 -9.13 2.23 3.16
N TYR A 77 -9.20 1.50 2.05
CA TYR A 77 -8.46 1.82 0.84
C TYR A 77 -9.30 2.73 -0.08
N HIS A 78 -8.65 3.72 -0.69
CA HIS A 78 -9.27 4.55 -1.73
C HIS A 78 -8.94 3.93 -3.09
N LEU A 79 -9.98 3.57 -3.85
CA LEU A 79 -9.87 3.05 -5.21
C LEU A 79 -10.20 4.13 -6.24
#